data_AF-A0A928X136-F1
#
_entry.id   AF-A0A928X136-F1
#
_cell.length_a   1.000
_cell.length_b   1.000
_cell.length_c   1.000
_cell.angle_alpha   90.00
_cell.angle_beta   90.00
_cell.angle_gamma   90.00
#
_symmetry.space_group_name_H-M   'P 1'
#
loop_
_entity.id
_entity.type
_entity.pdbx_description
1 polymer ?
#
loop_
_entity_poly.entity_id
_entity_poly.type
_entity_poly.pdbx_seq_one_letter_code
_entity_poly.pdbx_strand_id
1 'polypeptide(L)'
;MADNAVDKTIEKAQDDTSTVLEKAKQAEGQVLDAVDTAQENIGKATPVTTKAEYDTVATPSDVKSRLDWGEPALTIIDIRDREAFNNERIMGAVSMPTDVLVERVKQSMTPERDIFVYGESDKDTSAAAIQLQEAGFQKVSVIKGGLPAWKAINGAVEGRGQAPGLLEKGGASLTGQNATP
;
A
#
# COMPACT_ATOMS: atom_id res chain seq x y z
N MET A 1 33.27 46.17 49.59
CA MET A 1 32.22 45.16 49.79
C MET A 1 31.34 45.05 48.53
N ALA A 2 31.93 44.72 47.36
CA ALA A 2 31.18 44.69 46.09
C ALA A 2 31.46 43.46 45.19
N ASP A 3 32.48 42.64 45.47
CA ASP A 3 32.80 41.46 44.63
C ASP A 3 31.87 40.24 44.82
N ASN A 4 31.23 40.08 45.99
CA ASN A 4 30.48 38.85 46.32
C ASN A 4 29.05 38.79 45.73
N ALA A 5 28.56 39.88 45.13
CA ALA A 5 27.21 39.92 44.54
C ALA A 5 27.21 39.45 43.08
N VAL A 6 28.31 39.69 42.35
CA VAL A 6 28.45 39.33 40.94
C VAL A 6 28.64 37.83 40.79
N ASP A 7 29.51 37.22 41.62
CA ASP A 7 29.75 35.77 41.60
C ASP A 7 28.49 34.96 41.92
N LYS A 8 27.70 35.37 42.93
CA LYS A 8 26.42 34.71 43.26
C LYS A 8 25.38 34.82 42.15
N THR A 9 25.42 35.90 41.37
CA THR A 9 24.50 36.11 40.24
C THR A 9 24.90 35.23 39.06
N ILE A 10 26.21 35.05 38.82
CA ILE A 10 26.74 34.17 37.77
C ILE A 10 26.49 32.70 38.10
N GLU A 11 26.73 32.28 39.35
CA GLU A 11 26.49 30.89 39.80
C GLU A 11 25.01 30.51 39.68
N LYS A 12 24.11 31.41 40.09
CA LYS A 12 22.66 31.21 39.91
C LYS A 12 22.25 31.13 38.43
N ALA A 13 22.82 31.96 37.57
CA ALA A 13 22.52 31.93 36.13
C ALA A 13 23.02 30.63 35.46
N GLN A 14 24.13 30.06 35.93
CA GLN A 14 24.66 28.78 35.46
C GLN A 14 23.81 27.58 35.92
N ASP A 15 23.30 27.62 37.15
CA ASP A 15 22.39 26.61 37.69
C ASP A 15 21.02 26.61 36.98
N ASP A 16 20.46 27.81 36.74
CA ASP A 16 19.22 27.99 35.98
C ASP A 16 19.38 27.47 34.54
N THR A 17 20.53 27.74 33.90
CA THR A 17 20.82 27.26 32.52
C THR A 17 20.95 25.75 32.45
N SER A 18 21.61 25.13 33.43
CA SER A 18 21.77 23.67 33.51
C SER A 18 20.42 22.97 33.73
N THR A 19 19.58 23.56 34.58
CA THR A 19 18.22 23.08 34.85
C THR A 19 17.33 23.13 33.60
N VAL A 20 17.43 24.18 32.78
CA VAL A 20 16.67 24.29 31.53
C VAL A 20 17.14 23.27 30.50
N LEU A 21 18.46 23.06 30.38
CA LEU A 21 19.02 22.08 29.45
C LEU A 21 18.63 20.64 29.80
N GLU A 22 18.56 20.31 31.09
CA GLU A 22 18.15 18.99 31.56
C GLU A 22 16.66 18.72 31.32
N LYS A 23 15.80 19.73 31.56
CA LYS A 23 14.38 19.67 31.19
C LYS A 23 14.15 19.51 29.68
N ALA A 24 14.96 20.18 28.86
CA ALA A 24 14.87 20.05 27.40
C ALA A 24 15.24 18.62 26.92
N LYS A 25 16.31 18.04 27.49
CA LYS A 25 16.71 16.66 27.18
C LYS A 25 15.69 15.62 27.65
N GLN A 26 15.08 15.84 28.81
CA GLN A 26 13.98 14.99 29.30
C GLN A 26 12.75 15.08 28.39
N ALA A 27 12.39 16.30 27.95
CA ALA A 27 11.29 16.49 27.02
C ALA A 27 11.55 15.82 25.66
N GLU A 28 12.79 15.86 25.15
CA GLU A 28 13.18 15.17 23.92
C GLU A 28 13.08 13.65 24.06
N GLY A 29 13.57 13.08 25.17
CA GLY A 29 13.39 11.65 25.47
C GLY A 29 11.93 11.23 25.54
N GLN A 30 11.08 12.03 26.20
CA GLN A 30 9.64 11.78 26.28
C GLN A 30 8.94 11.84 24.92
N VAL A 31 9.38 12.71 24.01
CA VAL A 31 8.85 12.79 22.65
C VAL A 31 9.27 11.57 21.83
N LEU A 32 10.52 11.12 21.94
CA LEU A 32 11.01 9.92 21.25
C LEU A 32 10.28 8.66 21.73
N ASP A 33 10.14 8.48 23.04
CA ASP A 33 9.39 7.36 23.63
C ASP A 33 7.92 7.37 23.19
N ALA A 34 7.31 8.55 23.06
CA ALA A 34 5.94 8.70 22.58
C ALA A 34 5.80 8.35 21.08
N VAL A 35 6.80 8.65 20.26
CA VAL A 35 6.83 8.28 18.84
C VAL A 35 6.99 6.77 18.69
N ASP A 36 7.89 6.14 19.43
CA ASP A 36 8.09 4.69 19.41
C ASP A 36 6.83 3.95 19.92
N THR A 37 6.23 4.45 21.00
CA THR A 37 4.96 3.94 21.53
C THR A 37 3.82 4.08 20.51
N ALA A 38 3.73 5.24 19.84
CA ALA A 38 2.76 5.45 18.77
C ALA A 38 3.00 4.45 17.64
N GLN A 39 4.25 4.23 17.23
CA GLN A 39 4.66 3.34 16.15
C GLN A 39 4.37 1.85 16.46
N GLU A 40 4.55 1.44 17.71
CA GLU A 40 4.19 0.10 18.20
C GLU A 40 2.67 -0.10 18.24
N ASN A 41 1.91 0.96 18.56
CA ASN A 41 0.44 0.92 18.58
C ASN A 41 -0.17 0.86 17.16
N ILE A 42 0.42 1.51 16.16
CA ILE A 42 -0.01 1.35 14.75
C ILE A 42 0.26 -0.07 14.23
N GLY A 43 1.32 -0.75 14.71
CA GLY A 43 1.60 -2.15 14.38
C GLY A 43 0.67 -3.17 15.07
N LYS A 44 0.03 -2.77 16.18
CA LYS A 44 -0.91 -3.59 16.96
C LYS A 44 -2.38 -3.28 16.69
N ALA A 45 -2.67 -2.19 15.98
CA ALA A 45 -3.99 -1.94 15.43
C ALA A 45 -4.23 -2.93 14.30
N THR A 46 -4.79 -4.10 14.63
CA THR A 46 -5.52 -4.89 13.64
C THR A 46 -6.53 -3.93 13.00
N PRO A 47 -6.55 -3.72 11.67
CA PRO A 47 -7.70 -3.11 11.04
C PRO A 47 -8.84 -4.09 11.19
N VAL A 48 -9.53 -4.05 12.33
CA VAL A 48 -10.86 -4.64 12.43
C VAL A 48 -11.71 -3.74 11.57
N THR A 49 -11.95 -4.16 10.32
CA THR A 49 -13.00 -3.59 9.50
C THR A 49 -14.33 -3.90 10.18
N THR A 50 -14.72 -3.02 11.11
CA THR A 50 -16.01 -3.04 11.76
C THR A 50 -17.07 -2.72 10.71
N LYS A 51 -17.58 -3.74 10.01
CA LYS A 51 -18.95 -3.92 9.47
C LYS A 51 -19.79 -2.67 9.10
N ALA A 52 -19.19 -1.58 8.65
CA ALA A 52 -19.84 -0.33 8.29
C ALA A 52 -19.26 0.12 6.96
N GLU A 53 -20.14 0.19 5.96
CA GLU A 53 -19.93 0.80 4.65
C GLU A 53 -18.80 0.17 3.81
N TYR A 54 -19.16 -0.79 2.96
CA TYR A 54 -18.31 -1.11 1.82
C TYR A 54 -18.28 0.14 0.94
N ASP A 55 -17.21 0.93 1.02
CA ASP A 55 -16.97 1.96 0.04
C ASP A 55 -16.98 1.29 -1.34
N THR A 56 -17.95 1.67 -2.16
CA THR A 56 -18.07 1.22 -3.56
C THR A 56 -16.83 1.55 -4.38
N VAL A 57 -15.92 2.38 -3.83
CA VAL A 57 -14.66 2.80 -4.40
C VAL A 57 -13.56 2.68 -3.34
N ALA A 58 -12.56 1.82 -3.58
CA ALA A 58 -11.37 1.68 -2.75
C ALA A 58 -10.16 2.38 -3.39
N THR A 59 -9.26 2.93 -2.58
CA THR A 59 -7.99 3.44 -3.09
C THR A 59 -7.01 2.27 -3.35
N PRO A 60 -6.02 2.43 -4.25
CA PRO A 60 -4.97 1.44 -4.41
C PRO A 60 -4.24 1.07 -3.10
N SER A 61 -4.07 2.03 -2.18
CA SER A 61 -3.42 1.81 -0.89
C SER A 61 -4.23 0.91 0.03
N ASP A 62 -5.57 1.06 0.02
CA ASP A 62 -6.46 0.20 0.80
C ASP A 62 -6.36 -1.25 0.31
N VAL A 63 -6.44 -1.45 -1.01
CA VAL A 63 -6.35 -2.78 -1.63
C VAL A 63 -4.98 -3.41 -1.38
N LYS A 64 -3.90 -2.65 -1.55
CA LYS A 64 -2.54 -3.13 -1.29
C LYS A 64 -2.36 -3.54 0.18
N SER A 65 -2.86 -2.74 1.12
CA SER A 65 -2.79 -3.07 2.54
C SER A 65 -3.49 -4.40 2.84
N ARG A 66 -4.68 -4.63 2.26
CA ARG A 66 -5.40 -5.92 2.42
C ARG A 66 -4.62 -7.11 1.86
N LEU A 67 -3.93 -6.94 0.72
CA LEU A 67 -3.05 -7.97 0.17
C LEU A 67 -1.85 -8.26 1.09
N ASP A 68 -1.19 -7.21 1.59
CA ASP A 68 0.00 -7.34 2.44
C ASP A 68 -0.31 -8.01 3.79
N TRP A 69 -1.49 -7.74 4.35
CA TRP A 69 -2.00 -8.41 5.56
C TRP A 69 -2.38 -9.88 5.33
N GLY A 70 -2.44 -10.34 4.07
CA GLY A 70 -2.78 -11.71 3.73
C GLY A 70 -4.23 -12.06 4.01
N GLU A 71 -5.15 -11.09 3.94
CA GLU A 71 -6.56 -11.36 4.16
C GLU A 71 -7.06 -12.42 3.17
N PRO A 72 -7.49 -13.60 3.66
CA PRO A 72 -8.00 -14.62 2.78
C PRO A 72 -9.30 -14.12 2.15
N ALA A 73 -9.51 -14.53 0.91
CA ALA A 73 -10.79 -14.42 0.21
C ALA A 73 -11.16 -13.10 -0.49
N LEU A 74 -10.18 -12.31 -0.94
CA LEU A 74 -10.42 -11.26 -1.94
C LEU A 74 -10.01 -11.70 -3.36
N THR A 75 -10.62 -11.10 -4.38
CA THR A 75 -10.25 -11.29 -5.79
C THR A 75 -10.19 -9.94 -6.49
N ILE A 76 -9.11 -9.69 -7.24
CA ILE A 76 -8.98 -8.53 -8.12
C ILE A 76 -9.39 -8.95 -9.53
N ILE A 77 -10.34 -8.24 -10.12
CA ILE A 77 -10.85 -8.47 -11.47
C ILE A 77 -10.41 -7.33 -12.38
N ASP A 78 -9.75 -7.69 -13.47
CA ASP A 78 -9.46 -6.79 -14.59
C ASP A 78 -10.52 -6.99 -15.68
N ILE A 79 -11.29 -5.94 -15.96
CA ILE A 79 -12.38 -5.95 -16.94
C ILE A 79 -11.96 -5.44 -18.32
N ARG A 80 -10.69 -5.05 -18.48
CA ARG A 80 -10.16 -4.62 -19.78
C ARG A 80 -10.10 -5.80 -20.74
N ASP A 81 -9.85 -5.49 -22.00
CA ASP A 81 -9.68 -6.53 -23.01
C ASP A 81 -8.48 -7.44 -22.70
N ARG A 82 -8.48 -8.59 -23.36
CA ARG A 82 -7.48 -9.63 -23.12
C ARG A 82 -6.07 -9.22 -23.54
N GLU A 83 -5.92 -8.31 -24.49
CA GLU A 83 -4.60 -7.82 -24.90
C GLU A 83 -4.02 -6.92 -23.82
N ALA A 84 -4.79 -5.96 -23.32
CA ALA A 84 -4.42 -5.10 -22.20
C ALA A 84 -4.02 -5.91 -20.96
N PHE A 85 -4.83 -6.90 -20.57
CA PHE A 85 -4.54 -7.82 -19.45
C PHE A 85 -3.22 -8.59 -19.61
N ASN A 86 -2.93 -9.06 -20.82
CA ASN A 86 -1.71 -9.80 -21.11
C ASN A 86 -0.46 -8.92 -21.16
N ASN A 87 -0.62 -7.67 -21.60
CA ASN A 87 0.46 -6.71 -21.69
C ASN A 87 0.93 -6.29 -20.29
N GLU A 88 0.01 -5.84 -19.44
CA GLU A 88 0.31 -5.47 -18.05
C GLU A 88 -0.97 -5.44 -17.20
N ARG A 89 -0.92 -6.00 -16.00
CA ARG A 89 -2.04 -6.06 -15.04
C ARG A 89 -1.55 -6.02 -13.61
N ILE A 90 -2.44 -5.73 -12.66
CA ILE A 90 -2.18 -5.91 -11.24
C ILE A 90 -1.81 -7.39 -10.97
N MET A 91 -0.76 -7.64 -10.20
CA MET A 91 -0.32 -8.99 -9.87
C MET A 91 -1.44 -9.78 -9.18
N GLY A 92 -1.74 -10.98 -9.69
CA GLY A 92 -2.81 -11.83 -9.17
C GLY A 92 -4.22 -11.44 -9.62
N ALA A 93 -4.38 -10.42 -10.47
CA ALA A 93 -5.68 -10.10 -11.06
C ALA A 93 -6.14 -11.19 -12.03
N VAL A 94 -7.45 -11.45 -12.06
CA VAL A 94 -8.09 -12.36 -13.01
C VAL A 94 -8.76 -11.59 -14.14
N SER A 95 -8.64 -12.08 -15.37
CA SER A 95 -9.23 -11.46 -16.56
C SER A 95 -10.71 -11.84 -16.66
N MET A 96 -11.60 -10.86 -16.52
CA MET A 96 -13.03 -10.99 -16.79
C MET A 96 -13.52 -9.80 -17.61
N PRO A 97 -13.27 -9.80 -18.93
CA PRO A 97 -13.68 -8.70 -19.80
C PRO A 97 -15.18 -8.39 -19.66
N THR A 98 -15.54 -7.11 -19.79
CA THR A 98 -16.90 -6.60 -19.49
C THR A 98 -18.03 -7.36 -20.21
N ASP A 99 -17.80 -7.84 -21.43
CA ASP A 99 -18.78 -8.55 -22.25
C ASP A 99 -19.22 -9.90 -21.67
N VAL A 100 -18.38 -10.51 -20.82
CA VAL A 100 -18.62 -11.83 -20.21
C VAL A 100 -18.55 -11.80 -18.68
N LEU A 101 -18.45 -10.59 -18.08
CA LEU A 101 -18.13 -10.38 -16.68
C LEU A 101 -19.10 -11.12 -15.73
N VAL A 102 -20.39 -10.76 -15.77
CA VAL A 102 -21.38 -11.29 -14.80
C VAL A 102 -21.51 -12.80 -14.90
N GLU A 103 -21.55 -13.35 -16.11
CA GLU A 103 -21.64 -14.79 -16.33
C GLU A 103 -20.44 -15.52 -15.71
N ARG A 104 -19.23 -15.08 -16.01
CA ARG A 104 -18.01 -15.75 -15.52
C ARG A 104 -17.83 -15.62 -14.02
N VAL A 105 -18.15 -14.47 -13.43
CA VAL A 105 -18.03 -14.29 -11.98
C VAL A 105 -19.05 -15.18 -11.26
N LYS A 106 -20.30 -15.29 -11.75
CA LYS A 106 -21.29 -16.22 -11.20
C LYS A 106 -20.87 -17.69 -11.26
N GLN A 107 -20.14 -18.08 -12.31
CA GLN A 107 -19.67 -19.46 -12.47
C GLN A 107 -18.46 -19.80 -11.57
N SER A 108 -17.70 -18.79 -11.13
CA SER A 108 -16.40 -19.00 -10.48
C SER A 108 -16.29 -18.48 -9.04
N MET A 109 -17.26 -17.69 -8.56
CA MET A 109 -17.19 -17.03 -7.24
C MET A 109 -18.51 -17.10 -6.49
N THR A 110 -18.44 -17.09 -5.16
CA THR A 110 -19.62 -16.99 -4.30
C THR A 110 -20.01 -15.52 -4.09
N PRO A 111 -21.30 -15.23 -3.80
CA PRO A 111 -21.79 -13.87 -3.55
C PRO A 111 -21.07 -13.09 -2.43
N GLU A 112 -20.48 -13.79 -1.45
CA GLU A 112 -19.81 -13.22 -0.27
C GLU A 112 -18.34 -12.87 -0.52
N ARG A 113 -17.80 -13.24 -1.70
CA ARG A 113 -16.43 -12.96 -2.09
C ARG A 113 -16.19 -11.45 -2.12
N ASP A 114 -15.08 -11.01 -1.55
CA ASP A 114 -14.64 -9.62 -1.67
C ASP A 114 -14.05 -9.40 -3.06
N ILE A 115 -14.70 -8.58 -3.87
CA ILE A 115 -14.33 -8.34 -5.27
C ILE A 115 -13.86 -6.90 -5.44
N PHE A 116 -12.65 -6.73 -5.96
CA PHE A 116 -12.12 -5.45 -6.39
C PHE A 116 -12.04 -5.42 -7.91
N VAL A 117 -12.66 -4.42 -8.54
CA VAL A 117 -12.75 -4.32 -10.01
C VAL A 117 -11.95 -3.12 -10.49
N TYR A 118 -11.19 -3.28 -11.57
CA TYR A 118 -10.60 -2.17 -12.31
C TYR A 118 -10.69 -2.36 -13.82
N GLY A 119 -10.85 -1.25 -14.54
CA GLY A 119 -10.96 -1.19 -15.99
C GLY A 119 -10.11 -0.07 -16.59
N GLU A 120 -10.39 0.27 -17.85
CA GLU A 120 -9.71 1.35 -18.57
C GLU A 120 -10.19 2.74 -18.11
N SER A 121 -11.46 2.85 -17.74
CA SER A 121 -12.07 4.11 -17.29
C SER A 121 -12.86 3.91 -16.00
N ASP A 122 -12.91 4.95 -15.16
CA ASP A 122 -13.70 4.93 -13.93
C ASP A 122 -15.19 4.68 -14.22
N LYS A 123 -15.69 5.19 -15.37
CA LYS A 123 -17.08 5.02 -15.80
C LYS A 123 -17.41 3.56 -16.07
N ASP A 124 -16.61 2.89 -16.90
CA ASP A 124 -16.86 1.50 -17.28
C ASP A 124 -16.65 0.56 -16.07
N THR A 125 -15.67 0.88 -15.23
CA THR A 125 -15.39 0.15 -14.00
C THR A 125 -16.55 0.27 -13.00
N SER A 126 -17.12 1.46 -12.86
CA SER A 126 -18.29 1.67 -11.98
C SER A 126 -19.53 0.93 -12.51
N ALA A 127 -19.75 0.96 -13.82
CA ALA A 127 -20.86 0.21 -14.44
C ALA A 127 -20.71 -1.31 -14.23
N ALA A 128 -19.49 -1.84 -14.37
CA ALA A 128 -19.19 -3.24 -14.10
C ALA A 128 -19.45 -3.63 -12.63
N ALA A 129 -19.02 -2.78 -11.68
CA ALA A 129 -19.28 -3.00 -10.26
C ALA A 129 -20.78 -3.05 -9.94
N ILE A 130 -21.57 -2.13 -10.52
CA ILE A 130 -23.04 -2.12 -10.38
C ILE A 130 -23.65 -3.42 -10.92
N GLN A 131 -23.24 -3.87 -12.11
CA GLN A 131 -23.75 -5.13 -12.69
C GLN A 131 -23.48 -6.34 -11.79
N LEU A 132 -22.32 -6.39 -11.12
CA LEU A 132 -22.01 -7.46 -10.17
C LEU A 132 -22.85 -7.36 -8.90
N GLN A 133 -23.09 -6.15 -8.39
CA GLN A 133 -23.98 -5.95 -7.23
C GLN A 133 -25.41 -6.36 -7.56
N GLU A 134 -25.95 -5.94 -8.70
CA GLU A 134 -27.28 -6.34 -9.20
C GLU A 134 -27.37 -7.86 -9.44
N ALA A 135 -26.25 -8.49 -9.77
CA ALA A 135 -26.13 -9.93 -9.91
C ALA A 135 -26.09 -10.70 -8.57
N GLY A 136 -26.04 -10.00 -7.44
CA GLY A 136 -26.10 -10.57 -6.09
C GLY A 136 -24.78 -10.60 -5.32
N PHE A 137 -23.68 -10.07 -5.89
CA PHE A 137 -22.40 -9.99 -5.18
C PHE A 137 -22.44 -8.86 -4.14
N GLN A 138 -22.18 -9.22 -2.88
CA GLN A 138 -22.45 -8.34 -1.73
C GLN A 138 -21.33 -7.33 -1.47
N LYS A 139 -20.12 -7.65 -1.92
CA LYS A 139 -18.89 -6.93 -1.58
C LYS A 139 -18.09 -6.63 -2.83
N VAL A 140 -18.51 -5.61 -3.55
CA VAL A 140 -17.87 -5.18 -4.80
C VAL A 140 -17.42 -3.74 -4.66
N SER A 141 -16.12 -3.50 -4.86
CA SER A 141 -15.51 -2.17 -4.83
C SER A 141 -14.71 -1.91 -6.11
N VAL A 142 -14.72 -0.66 -6.57
CA VAL A 142 -13.89 -0.18 -7.69
C VAL A 142 -12.51 0.21 -7.18
N ILE A 143 -11.42 -0.19 -7.85
CA ILE A 143 -10.09 0.36 -7.57
C ILE A 143 -9.98 1.72 -8.25
N LYS A 144 -10.01 2.80 -7.45
CA LYS A 144 -9.98 4.18 -7.94
C LYS A 144 -8.76 4.44 -8.83
N GLY A 145 -8.98 4.93 -10.04
CA GLY A 145 -7.90 5.26 -10.98
C GLY A 145 -7.18 4.04 -11.59
N GLY A 146 -7.67 2.82 -11.33
CA GLY A 146 -7.25 1.58 -11.97
C GLY A 146 -5.75 1.29 -11.93
N LEU A 147 -5.25 0.67 -13.00
CA LEU A 147 -3.84 0.27 -13.12
C LEU A 147 -2.86 1.45 -13.04
N PRO A 148 -3.10 2.63 -13.64
CA PRO A 148 -2.21 3.78 -13.48
C PRO A 148 -2.04 4.20 -12.01
N ALA A 149 -3.13 4.28 -11.25
CA ALA A 149 -3.08 4.64 -9.84
C ALA A 149 -2.42 3.55 -8.98
N TRP A 150 -2.63 2.28 -9.32
CA TRP A 150 -1.93 1.15 -8.71
C TRP A 150 -0.41 1.24 -8.89
N LYS A 151 0.05 1.55 -10.10
CA LYS A 151 1.47 1.73 -10.40
C LYS A 151 2.06 2.95 -9.71
N ALA A 152 1.30 4.03 -9.56
CA ALA A 152 1.76 5.25 -8.89
C ALA A 152 2.15 5.02 -7.41
N ILE A 153 1.61 3.97 -6.77
CA ILE A 153 1.98 3.58 -5.40
C ILE A 153 3.02 2.44 -5.36
N ASN A 154 3.69 2.14 -6.48
CA ASN A 154 4.59 1.01 -6.66
C ASN A 154 3.92 -0.35 -6.36
N GLY A 155 2.63 -0.48 -6.68
CA GLY A 155 1.93 -1.75 -6.58
C GLY A 155 2.49 -2.79 -7.56
N ALA A 156 2.53 -4.05 -7.14
CA ALA A 156 3.05 -5.14 -7.97
C ALA A 156 2.18 -5.38 -9.21
N VAL A 157 2.82 -5.51 -10.37
CA VAL A 157 2.18 -5.79 -11.65
C VAL A 157 2.81 -7.04 -12.28
N GLU A 158 2.13 -7.66 -13.25
CA GLU A 158 2.65 -8.77 -14.05
C GLU A 158 2.20 -8.63 -15.52
N GLY A 159 2.90 -9.25 -16.46
CA GLY A 159 2.59 -9.15 -17.89
C GLY A 159 3.80 -9.41 -18.79
N ARG A 160 3.61 -9.32 -20.12
CA ARG A 160 4.66 -9.59 -21.12
C ARG A 160 5.90 -8.69 -21.01
N GLY A 161 5.81 -7.57 -20.29
CA GLY A 161 6.94 -6.66 -20.02
C GLY A 161 7.77 -6.99 -18.77
N GLN A 162 7.38 -8.00 -17.98
CA GLN A 162 8.09 -8.37 -16.76
C GLN A 162 8.74 -9.75 -16.94
N ALA A 163 10.04 -9.77 -17.25
CA ALA A 163 10.82 -10.99 -17.14
C ALA A 163 10.81 -11.44 -15.66
N PRO A 164 10.67 -12.76 -15.35
CA PRO A 164 10.87 -13.25 -14.00
C PRO A 164 12.27 -12.84 -13.55
N GLY A 165 12.38 -12.23 -12.37
CA GLY A 165 13.63 -11.70 -11.84
C GLY A 165 14.79 -12.68 -11.96
N LEU A 166 15.68 -12.45 -12.93
CA LEU A 166 17.00 -13.04 -12.98
C LEU A 166 17.95 -12.05 -12.31
N LEU A 167 18.06 -12.19 -10.99
CA LEU A 167 19.23 -11.90 -10.16
C LEU A 167 20.15 -10.78 -10.70
N GLU A 168 19.93 -9.53 -10.29
CA GLU A 168 21.05 -8.59 -10.18
C GLU A 168 21.94 -9.03 -9.01
N LYS A 169 22.84 -9.97 -9.28
CA LYS A 169 24.04 -10.17 -8.49
C LYS A 169 25.25 -9.84 -9.35
N GLY A 170 25.88 -8.72 -9.02
CA GLY A 170 27.33 -8.57 -9.02
C GLY A 170 28.01 -8.63 -10.39
N GLY A 171 28.64 -7.51 -10.75
CA GLY A 171 29.53 -7.46 -11.90
C GLY A 171 30.58 -8.58 -11.90
N ALA A 172 30.75 -9.18 -13.06
CA ALA A 172 32.02 -9.75 -13.49
C ALA A 172 32.15 -9.48 -14.99
N SER A 173 32.94 -8.46 -15.31
CA SER A 173 33.58 -8.32 -16.61
C SER A 173 34.39 -9.58 -16.88
N LEU A 174 34.12 -10.28 -17.98
CA LEU A 174 35.08 -11.19 -18.59
C LEU A 174 35.04 -10.99 -20.10
N THR A 175 35.95 -10.13 -20.55
CA THR A 175 36.59 -10.20 -21.86
C THR A 175 37.17 -11.60 -22.08
N GLY A 176 36.92 -12.20 -23.24
CA GLY A 176 37.48 -13.51 -23.57
C GLY A 176 37.19 -13.94 -24.99
N GLN A 177 37.91 -13.36 -25.95
CA GLN A 177 38.12 -13.96 -27.27
C GLN A 177 38.89 -15.28 -27.12
N ASN A 178 38.43 -16.34 -27.78
CA ASN A 178 39.22 -17.41 -28.41
C ASN A 178 38.23 -18.45 -28.98
N ALA A 179 38.13 -18.58 -30.29
CA ALA A 179 39.01 -19.34 -31.18
C ALA A 179 38.39 -20.72 -31.49
N THR A 180 38.23 -20.92 -32.80
CA THR A 180 37.75 -22.09 -33.55
C THR A 180 38.52 -23.37 -33.22
N PRO A 181 37.98 -24.53 -33.62
CA PRO A 181 38.73 -25.56 -34.33
C PRO A 181 38.53 -25.45 -35.85
#